data_AF-A0A0G1UEI4-F1
#
_entry.id   AF-A0A0G1UEI4-F1
#
_cell.length_a   1.000
_cell.length_b   1.000
_cell.length_c   1.000
_cell.angle_alpha   90.00
_cell.angle_beta   90.00
_cell.angle_gamma   90.00
#
_symmetry.space_group_name_H-M   'P 1'
#
loop_
_entity.id
_entity.type
_entity.pdbx_description
1 polymer ?
#
loop_
_entity_poly.entity_id
_entity_poly.type
_entity_poly.pdbx_seq_one_letter_code
_entity_poly.pdbx_strand_id
1 'polypeptide(L)'
;MSKFSPGAGFTLIELAVVAGITGFIASFVIINFSRGRLDLNETTNILVSDIRAAQTEAVSSVKYGGAIRCGYGIRYISLTSYAIYAGPDAAPPTSCAAQNRNFGAEDTDVSTKNFIDSRAEFKNSFNDVFFEPPDPKTYLNNNSALGLSQIITIGKKGGTCPQDCKTITIHTSGKIDVQ
;
A
#
# COMPACT_ATOMS: atom_id res chain seq x y z
N MET A 1 53.30 38.54 29.00
CA MET A 1 52.24 39.45 28.50
C MET A 1 52.05 39.20 27.01
N SER A 2 51.03 38.44 26.63
CA SER A 2 50.67 38.17 25.24
C SER A 2 49.90 39.37 24.68
N LYS A 3 50.42 40.00 23.63
CA LYS A 3 49.72 41.03 22.85
C LYS A 3 48.56 40.37 22.11
N PHE A 4 47.32 40.66 22.51
CA PHE A 4 46.16 40.42 21.67
C PHE A 4 46.12 41.51 20.59
N SER A 5 46.30 41.10 19.32
CA SER A 5 46.05 41.97 18.18
C SER A 5 44.53 42.08 18.00
N PRO A 6 43.94 43.29 17.98
CA PRO A 6 42.52 43.46 17.69
C PRO A 6 42.31 43.16 16.20
N GLY A 7 41.84 41.96 15.89
CA GLY A 7 41.39 41.61 14.54
C GLY A 7 40.27 42.55 14.11
N ALA A 8 40.34 43.05 12.88
CA ALA A 8 39.31 43.93 12.31
C ALA A 8 37.93 43.27 12.43
N GLY A 9 37.00 43.98 13.08
CA GLY A 9 35.61 43.53 13.23
C GLY A 9 34.84 43.62 11.91
N PHE A 10 33.78 42.82 11.78
CA PHE A 10 32.89 42.82 10.62
C PHE A 10 32.18 44.17 10.46
N THR A 11 32.07 44.63 9.22
CA THR A 11 31.32 45.84 8.89
C THR A 11 29.81 45.54 8.83
N LEU A 12 29.00 46.56 9.07
CA LEU A 12 27.54 46.46 9.04
C LEU A 12 27.01 46.07 7.64
N ILE A 13 27.71 46.51 6.59
CA ILE A 13 27.40 46.16 5.21
C ILE A 13 27.74 44.70 4.89
N GLU A 14 28.84 44.15 5.41
CA GLU A 14 29.17 42.72 5.24
C GLU A 14 28.12 41.82 5.88
N LEU A 15 27.61 42.18 7.06
CA LEU A 15 26.52 41.44 7.69
C LEU A 15 25.24 41.47 6.86
N ALA A 16 24.89 42.61 6.26
CA ALA A 16 23.73 42.72 5.38
C ALA A 16 23.87 41.87 4.11
N VAL A 17 25.06 41.86 3.51
CA VAL A 17 25.34 41.04 2.31
C VAL A 17 25.28 39.54 2.66
N VAL A 18 25.88 39.12 3.77
CA VAL A 18 25.84 37.71 4.23
C VAL A 18 24.41 37.27 4.54
N ALA A 19 23.61 38.11 5.20
CA ALA A 19 22.20 37.82 5.46
C ALA A 19 21.38 37.72 4.16
N GLY A 20 21.66 38.58 3.17
CA GLY A 20 21.03 38.53 1.85
C GLY A 20 21.36 37.24 1.09
N ILE A 21 22.64 36.85 1.05
CA ILE A 21 23.08 35.62 0.37
C ILE A 21 22.50 34.38 1.06
N THR A 22 22.51 34.33 2.40
CA THR A 22 21.96 33.19 3.14
C THR A 22 20.45 33.06 2.97
N GLY A 23 19.70 34.17 2.99
CA GLY A 23 18.26 34.18 2.72
C GLY A 23 17.93 33.71 1.28
N PHE A 24 18.72 34.14 0.31
CA PHE A 24 18.57 33.71 -1.09
C PHE A 24 18.82 32.21 -1.24
N ILE A 25 19.93 31.69 -0.70
CA ILE A 25 20.26 30.25 -0.76
C ILE A 25 19.20 29.42 -0.03
N ALA A 26 18.76 29.85 1.16
CA ALA A 26 17.73 29.15 1.92
C ALA A 26 16.40 29.03 1.15
N SER A 27 16.03 30.08 0.41
CA SER A 27 14.83 30.08 -0.43
C SER A 27 14.90 29.02 -1.53
N PHE A 28 16.03 28.90 -2.23
CA PHE A 28 16.23 27.87 -3.26
C PHE A 28 16.20 26.45 -2.69
N VAL A 29 16.77 26.24 -1.51
CA VAL A 29 16.75 24.94 -0.83
C VAL A 29 15.32 24.55 -0.47
N ILE A 30 14.54 25.45 0.11
CA ILE A 30 13.14 25.18 0.51
C ILE A 30 12.27 24.85 -0.71
N ILE A 31 12.41 25.58 -1.81
CA ILE A 31 11.63 25.36 -3.04
C ILE A 31 11.96 23.99 -3.66
N ASN A 32 13.21 23.53 -3.59
CA ASN A 32 13.62 22.24 -4.17
C ASN A 32 13.40 21.05 -3.23
N PHE A 33 13.28 21.27 -1.92
CA PHE A 33 13.16 20.18 -0.95
C PHE A 33 11.80 19.48 -0.96
N SER A 34 10.72 20.15 -1.40
CA SER A 34 9.34 19.65 -1.21
C SER A 34 8.76 18.78 -2.34
N ARG A 35 9.47 18.54 -3.45
CA ARG A 35 8.86 17.88 -4.65
C ARG A 35 9.35 16.45 -4.96
N GLY A 36 10.32 15.91 -4.23
CA GLY A 36 11.23 14.94 -4.86
C GLY A 36 10.85 13.46 -4.89
N ARG A 37 10.25 12.90 -3.83
CA ARG A 37 10.27 11.44 -3.66
C ARG A 37 8.87 10.86 -3.60
N LEU A 38 8.57 9.96 -4.53
CA LEU A 38 7.45 9.04 -4.44
C LEU A 38 7.71 8.11 -3.27
N ASP A 39 6.82 8.10 -2.28
CA ASP A 39 6.89 7.14 -1.18
C ASP A 39 6.11 5.87 -1.52
N LEU A 40 6.80 4.91 -2.12
CA LEU A 40 6.22 3.60 -2.40
C LEU A 40 5.90 2.83 -1.12
N ASN A 41 6.53 3.15 0.02
CA ASN A 41 6.25 2.46 1.28
C ASN A 41 4.85 2.80 1.77
N GLU A 42 4.41 4.06 1.63
CA GLU A 42 3.06 4.46 2.01
C GLU A 42 2.02 3.65 1.24
N THR A 43 2.11 3.63 -0.09
CA THR A 43 1.16 2.90 -0.94
C THR A 43 1.17 1.40 -0.65
N THR A 44 2.36 0.82 -0.45
CA THR A 44 2.55 -0.60 -0.12
C THR A 44 1.96 -0.93 1.26
N ASN A 45 2.21 -0.10 2.26
CA ASN A 45 1.73 -0.32 3.62
C ASN A 45 0.21 -0.19 3.72
N ILE A 46 -0.41 0.72 2.97
CA ILE A 46 -1.87 0.84 2.88
C ILE A 46 -2.46 -0.45 2.31
N LEU A 47 -1.93 -0.95 1.18
CA LEU A 47 -2.42 -2.21 0.61
C LEU A 47 -2.24 -3.40 1.55
N VAL A 48 -1.08 -3.51 2.22
CA VAL A 48 -0.84 -4.56 3.21
C VAL A 48 -1.80 -4.45 4.39
N SER A 49 -2.07 -3.23 4.86
CA SER A 49 -3.06 -2.98 5.91
C SER A 49 -4.45 -3.45 5.48
N ASP A 50 -4.83 -3.20 4.24
CA ASP A 50 -6.12 -3.59 3.69
C ASP A 50 -6.25 -5.10 3.50
N ILE A 51 -5.19 -5.78 3.05
CA ILE A 51 -5.15 -7.25 2.99
C ILE A 51 -5.34 -7.83 4.40
N ARG A 52 -4.65 -7.27 5.41
CA ARG A 52 -4.81 -7.70 6.81
C ARG A 52 -6.19 -7.38 7.37
N ALA A 53 -6.79 -6.27 6.95
CA ALA A 53 -8.16 -5.93 7.34
C ALA A 53 -9.15 -6.99 6.81
N ALA A 54 -9.08 -7.34 5.52
CA ALA A 54 -9.89 -8.41 4.94
C ALA A 54 -9.67 -9.76 5.65
N GLN A 55 -8.42 -10.11 5.98
CA GLN A 55 -8.10 -11.29 6.76
C GLN A 55 -8.76 -11.25 8.16
N THR A 56 -8.72 -10.10 8.83
CA THR A 56 -9.32 -9.89 10.16
C THR A 56 -10.84 -9.98 10.12
N GLU A 57 -11.47 -9.41 9.09
CA GLU A 57 -12.91 -9.50 8.85
C GLU A 57 -13.36 -10.96 8.68
N ALA A 58 -12.56 -11.78 8.00
CA ALA A 58 -12.81 -13.22 7.91
C ALA A 58 -12.66 -13.93 9.27
N VAL A 59 -11.58 -13.70 10.03
CA VAL A 59 -11.41 -14.34 11.35
C VAL A 59 -12.57 -14.03 12.29
N SER A 60 -13.00 -12.77 12.29
CA SER A 60 -14.07 -12.31 13.17
C SER A 60 -15.47 -12.55 12.62
N SER A 61 -15.59 -13.17 11.43
CA SER A 61 -16.87 -13.43 10.74
C SER A 61 -17.75 -12.18 10.70
N VAL A 62 -17.14 -11.04 10.35
CA VAL A 62 -17.84 -9.76 10.27
C VAL A 62 -19.04 -9.92 9.35
N LYS A 63 -20.14 -9.26 9.72
CA LYS A 63 -21.32 -9.20 8.88
C LYS A 63 -21.17 -8.06 7.89
N TYR A 64 -21.53 -8.30 6.64
CA TYR A 64 -21.66 -7.26 5.63
C TYR A 64 -23.08 -7.27 5.07
N GLY A 65 -23.72 -6.11 4.98
CA GLY A 65 -25.13 -6.02 4.57
C GLY A 65 -26.08 -6.83 5.47
N GLY A 66 -25.77 -6.96 6.76
CA GLY A 66 -26.60 -7.70 7.74
C GLY A 66 -26.40 -9.22 7.79
N ALA A 67 -25.63 -9.79 6.86
CA ALA A 67 -25.42 -11.22 6.74
C ALA A 67 -23.96 -11.63 7.01
N ILE A 68 -23.77 -12.86 7.49
CA ILE A 68 -22.44 -13.47 7.59
C ILE A 68 -22.00 -13.82 6.17
N ARG A 69 -20.75 -13.53 5.82
CA ARG A 69 -20.23 -13.74 4.47
C ARG A 69 -19.40 -15.01 4.41
N CYS A 70 -19.35 -15.63 3.24
CA CYS A 70 -18.46 -16.77 2.98
C CYS A 70 -16.97 -16.41 3.01
N GLY A 71 -16.65 -15.12 3.12
CA GLY A 71 -15.32 -14.61 3.38
C GLY A 71 -15.11 -13.23 2.79
N TYR A 72 -13.87 -12.80 2.81
CA TYR A 72 -13.45 -11.47 2.38
C TYR A 72 -12.20 -11.60 1.53
N GLY A 73 -12.09 -10.76 0.51
CA GLY A 73 -10.96 -10.82 -0.40
C GLY A 73 -10.54 -9.47 -0.96
N ILE A 74 -9.40 -9.48 -1.63
CA ILE A 74 -8.86 -8.34 -2.38
C ILE A 74 -8.76 -8.74 -3.84
N ARG A 75 -9.27 -7.88 -4.72
CA ARG A 75 -9.20 -8.05 -6.18
C ARG A 75 -8.50 -6.89 -6.88
N TYR A 76 -7.78 -7.21 -7.94
CA TYR A 76 -7.21 -6.23 -8.85
C TYR A 76 -8.31 -5.62 -9.74
N ILE A 77 -8.30 -4.29 -9.91
CA ILE A 77 -9.24 -3.59 -10.81
C ILE A 77 -8.50 -2.93 -11.96
N SER A 78 -7.45 -2.18 -11.65
CA SER A 78 -6.65 -1.45 -12.65
C SER A 78 -5.23 -1.20 -12.14
N LEU A 79 -4.39 -0.59 -12.98
CA LEU A 79 -3.01 -0.25 -12.60
C LEU A 79 -2.92 0.67 -11.38
N THR A 80 -3.99 1.34 -10.98
CA THR A 80 -3.98 2.25 -9.82
C THR A 80 -5.09 1.95 -8.81
N SER A 81 -5.80 0.83 -8.95
CA SER A 81 -6.94 0.52 -8.09
C SER A 81 -7.15 -0.96 -7.84
N TYR A 82 -7.72 -1.23 -6.67
CA TYR A 82 -8.11 -2.55 -6.20
C TYR A 82 -9.39 -2.41 -5.36
N ALA A 83 -10.06 -3.51 -5.06
CA ALA A 83 -11.17 -3.49 -4.13
C ALA A 83 -11.04 -4.58 -3.08
N ILE A 84 -11.51 -4.25 -1.88
CA ILE A 84 -11.90 -5.23 -0.87
C ILE A 84 -13.33 -5.64 -1.21
N TYR A 85 -13.58 -6.94 -1.25
CA TYR A 85 -14.90 -7.48 -1.52
C TYR A 85 -15.32 -8.48 -0.45
N ALA A 86 -16.62 -8.60 -0.27
CA ALA A 86 -17.28 -9.58 0.56
C ALA A 86 -17.83 -10.70 -0.33
N GLY A 87 -17.64 -11.92 0.12
CA GLY A 87 -18.22 -13.12 -0.45
C GLY A 87 -19.75 -13.11 -0.45
N PRO A 88 -20.40 -14.13 -1.02
CA PRO A 88 -21.83 -14.29 -0.93
C PRO A 88 -22.29 -14.50 0.53
N ASP A 89 -23.59 -14.36 0.76
CA ASP A 89 -24.21 -14.71 2.04
C ASP A 89 -23.93 -16.18 2.37
N ALA A 90 -23.49 -16.45 3.60
CA ALA A 90 -23.25 -17.79 4.11
C ALA A 90 -24.55 -18.52 4.53
N ALA A 91 -25.70 -17.83 4.52
CA ALA A 91 -26.99 -18.41 4.82
C ALA A 91 -27.53 -19.29 3.66
N PRO A 92 -28.32 -20.34 3.96
CA PRO A 92 -28.98 -21.14 2.95
C PRO A 92 -29.83 -20.29 1.98
N PRO A 93 -29.89 -20.67 0.68
CA PRO A 93 -29.43 -21.93 0.10
C PRO A 93 -27.93 -21.96 -0.25
N THR A 94 -27.21 -20.85 -0.06
CA THR A 94 -25.81 -20.71 -0.45
C THR A 94 -24.90 -21.47 0.50
N SER A 95 -24.12 -22.42 -0.02
CA SER A 95 -23.08 -23.12 0.73
C SER A 95 -21.72 -22.56 0.36
N CYS A 96 -21.01 -21.98 1.34
CA CYS A 96 -19.66 -21.48 1.12
C CYS A 96 -18.75 -22.56 0.53
N ALA A 97 -18.90 -23.82 0.91
CA ALA A 97 -18.04 -24.92 0.44
C ALA A 97 -18.04 -25.12 -1.09
N ALA A 98 -19.12 -24.78 -1.79
CA ALA A 98 -19.23 -24.91 -3.24
C ALA A 98 -18.88 -23.62 -4.01
N GLN A 99 -18.67 -22.52 -3.28
CA GLN A 99 -18.45 -21.21 -3.88
C GLN A 99 -17.05 -21.07 -4.48
N ASN A 100 -16.97 -20.30 -5.56
CA ASN A 100 -15.69 -19.85 -6.09
C ASN A 100 -15.09 -18.84 -5.09
N ARG A 101 -13.79 -18.94 -4.81
CA ARG A 101 -13.06 -17.99 -3.95
C ARG A 101 -12.37 -16.88 -4.75
N ASN A 102 -12.76 -16.74 -6.02
CA ASN A 102 -12.47 -15.58 -6.85
C ASN A 102 -13.72 -14.71 -6.94
N PHE A 103 -13.50 -13.42 -7.15
CA PHE A 103 -14.57 -12.45 -7.33
C PHE A 103 -15.47 -12.85 -8.51
N GLY A 104 -16.77 -12.91 -8.25
CA GLY A 104 -17.81 -13.27 -9.19
C GLY A 104 -19.08 -12.45 -9.00
N ALA A 105 -20.16 -12.91 -9.63
CA ALA A 105 -21.42 -12.16 -9.68
C ALA A 105 -22.16 -12.08 -8.34
N GLU A 106 -21.88 -13.00 -7.41
CA GLU A 106 -22.53 -13.06 -6.08
C GLU A 106 -21.76 -12.26 -5.02
N ASP A 107 -20.57 -11.77 -5.36
CA ASP A 107 -19.72 -10.99 -4.48
C ASP A 107 -20.08 -9.51 -4.55
N THR A 108 -19.71 -8.77 -3.50
CA THR A 108 -19.95 -7.33 -3.44
C THR A 108 -18.68 -6.59 -3.05
N ASP A 109 -18.30 -5.58 -3.82
CA ASP A 109 -17.24 -4.67 -3.42
C ASP A 109 -17.66 -3.93 -2.14
N VAL A 110 -16.90 -4.14 -1.06
CA VAL A 110 -17.05 -3.43 0.21
C VAL A 110 -16.44 -2.04 0.09
N SER A 111 -15.27 -1.97 -0.54
CA SER A 111 -14.57 -0.71 -0.78
C SER A 111 -13.67 -0.82 -2.00
N THR A 112 -13.78 0.14 -2.92
CA THR A 112 -12.82 0.32 -4.01
C THR A 112 -11.83 1.42 -3.62
N LYS A 113 -10.53 1.12 -3.72
CA LYS A 113 -9.45 2.03 -3.35
C LYS A 113 -8.57 2.35 -4.53
N ASN A 114 -8.22 3.62 -4.63
CA ASN A 114 -7.23 4.12 -5.58
C ASN A 114 -5.94 4.44 -4.84
N PHE A 115 -4.81 4.36 -5.53
CA PHE A 115 -3.55 4.86 -5.00
C PHE A 115 -3.63 6.37 -4.75
N ILE A 116 -3.17 6.78 -3.57
CA ILE A 116 -3.15 8.19 -3.16
C ILE A 116 -2.16 8.97 -4.04
N ASP A 117 -0.96 8.41 -4.26
CA ASP A 117 0.01 9.01 -5.17
C ASP A 117 -0.24 8.57 -6.61
N SER A 118 -0.69 9.51 -7.44
CA SER A 118 -0.94 9.30 -8.87
C SER A 118 0.28 8.86 -9.68
N ARG A 119 1.51 8.95 -9.13
CA ARG A 119 2.77 8.50 -9.73
C ARG A 119 3.09 7.04 -9.42
N ALA A 120 2.34 6.39 -8.53
CA ALA A 120 2.45 4.95 -8.29
C ALA A 120 1.51 4.16 -9.22
N GLU A 121 1.89 2.93 -9.53
CA GLU A 121 1.06 1.94 -10.25
C GLU A 121 1.44 0.51 -9.85
N PHE A 122 0.50 -0.41 -9.98
CA PHE A 122 0.79 -1.83 -10.03
C PHE A 122 1.61 -2.14 -11.29
N LYS A 123 2.67 -2.94 -11.13
CA LYS A 123 3.54 -3.39 -12.22
C LYS A 123 3.09 -4.71 -12.83
N ASN A 124 2.17 -5.39 -12.16
CA ASN A 124 1.51 -6.60 -12.62
C ASN A 124 0.06 -6.61 -12.13
N SER A 125 -0.84 -7.21 -12.91
CA SER A 125 -2.12 -7.67 -12.36
C SER A 125 -1.86 -8.82 -11.39
N PHE A 126 -2.75 -8.99 -10.42
CA PHE A 126 -2.70 -10.08 -9.45
C PHE A 126 -4.06 -10.78 -9.39
N ASN A 127 -4.04 -12.06 -9.03
CA ASN A 127 -5.27 -12.83 -8.84
C ASN A 127 -5.89 -12.52 -7.49
N ASP A 128 -7.15 -12.86 -7.34
CA ASP A 128 -7.86 -12.65 -6.08
C ASP A 128 -7.19 -13.38 -4.92
N VAL A 129 -7.12 -12.66 -3.81
CA VAL A 129 -6.67 -13.17 -2.51
C VAL A 129 -7.89 -13.20 -1.63
N PHE A 130 -8.27 -14.38 -1.16
CA PHE A 130 -9.50 -14.57 -0.40
C PHE A 130 -9.22 -15.28 0.93
N PHE A 131 -9.92 -14.85 1.97
CA PHE A 131 -9.84 -15.40 3.31
C PHE A 131 -11.19 -15.97 3.73
N GLU A 132 -11.23 -17.27 3.95
CA GLU A 132 -12.45 -17.99 4.35
C GLU A 132 -12.58 -18.02 5.89
N PRO A 133 -13.73 -17.65 6.48
CA PRO A 133 -14.00 -17.75 7.91
C PRO A 133 -14.30 -19.21 8.32
N PRO A 134 -14.19 -19.57 9.62
CA PRO A 134 -13.71 -18.75 10.74
C PRO A 134 -12.18 -18.82 10.94
N ASP A 135 -11.52 -19.83 10.38
CA ASP A 135 -10.06 -19.94 10.32
C ASP A 135 -9.62 -19.43 8.94
N PRO A 136 -8.96 -18.25 8.82
CA PRO A 136 -8.78 -17.46 7.59
C PRO A 136 -7.89 -18.16 6.58
N LYS A 137 -8.36 -19.29 6.08
CA LYS A 137 -7.67 -20.09 5.08
C LYS A 137 -7.53 -19.24 3.84
N THR A 138 -6.29 -19.05 3.42
CA THR A 138 -5.95 -18.14 2.33
C THR A 138 -6.04 -18.90 1.01
N TYR A 139 -6.91 -18.41 0.13
CA TYR A 139 -7.06 -18.86 -1.25
C TYR A 139 -6.41 -17.84 -2.16
N LEU A 140 -5.57 -18.32 -3.07
CA LEU A 140 -4.95 -17.54 -4.13
C LEU A 140 -5.50 -18.07 -5.44
N ASN A 141 -6.28 -17.26 -6.16
CA ASN A 141 -6.97 -17.70 -7.38
C ASN A 141 -7.78 -19.01 -7.17
N ASN A 142 -8.63 -19.04 -6.15
CA ASN A 142 -9.42 -20.23 -5.76
C ASN A 142 -8.60 -21.48 -5.37
N ASN A 143 -7.29 -21.33 -5.11
CA ASN A 143 -6.43 -22.43 -4.72
C ASN A 143 -5.78 -22.18 -3.34
N SER A 144 -5.92 -23.14 -2.43
CA SER A 144 -5.33 -23.09 -1.09
C SER A 144 -4.23 -24.14 -0.88
N ALA A 145 -3.60 -24.64 -1.94
CA ALA A 145 -2.52 -25.62 -1.82
C ALA A 145 -1.32 -25.02 -1.07
N LEU A 146 -0.64 -25.87 -0.29
CA LEU A 146 0.51 -25.44 0.50
C LEU A 146 1.66 -25.02 -0.40
N GLY A 147 2.36 -23.94 -0.01
CA GLY A 147 3.54 -23.44 -0.72
C GLY A 147 3.26 -22.51 -1.89
N LEU A 148 1.98 -22.21 -2.19
CA LEU A 148 1.62 -21.21 -3.19
C LEU A 148 1.82 -19.79 -2.65
N SER A 149 2.14 -18.87 -3.57
CA SER A 149 2.23 -17.44 -3.28
C SER A 149 1.70 -16.58 -4.42
N GLN A 150 1.18 -15.40 -4.08
CA GLN A 150 0.78 -14.34 -4.98
C GLN A 150 1.71 -13.16 -4.78
N ILE A 151 2.30 -12.69 -5.88
CA ILE A 151 3.22 -11.56 -5.90
C ILE A 151 2.48 -10.34 -6.43
N ILE A 152 2.57 -9.24 -5.70
CA ILE A 152 2.04 -7.93 -6.09
C ILE A 152 3.19 -6.94 -6.08
N THR A 153 3.49 -6.37 -7.24
CA THR A 153 4.56 -5.37 -7.38
C THR A 153 3.95 -3.99 -7.61
N ILE A 154 4.34 -3.03 -6.79
CA ILE A 154 3.96 -1.62 -6.90
C ILE A 154 5.23 -0.84 -7.26
N GLY A 155 5.14 0.10 -8.20
CA GLY A 155 6.28 0.92 -8.56
C GLY A 155 5.91 2.27 -9.14
N LYS A 156 6.92 3.08 -9.43
CA LYS A 156 6.74 4.38 -10.09
C LYS A 156 6.24 4.20 -11.52
N LYS A 157 5.26 4.99 -11.97
CA LYS A 157 4.81 5.03 -13.37
C LYS A 157 5.98 5.23 -14.33
N GLY A 158 6.12 4.32 -15.28
CA GLY A 158 7.24 4.29 -16.25
C GLY A 158 8.62 3.98 -15.64
N GLY A 159 8.72 3.76 -14.33
CA GLY A 159 9.95 3.31 -13.66
C GLY A 159 10.23 1.82 -13.89
N THR A 160 11.47 1.41 -13.65
CA THR A 160 11.95 0.04 -13.86
C THR A 160 12.15 -0.69 -12.53
N CYS A 161 11.59 -1.88 -12.40
CA CYS A 161 11.87 -2.77 -11.27
C CYS A 161 13.25 -3.45 -11.45
N PRO A 162 13.99 -3.74 -10.36
CA PRO A 162 13.55 -3.67 -8.95
C PRO A 162 13.79 -2.32 -8.26
N GLN A 163 14.52 -1.38 -8.89
CA GLN A 163 14.99 -0.15 -8.22
C GLN A 163 13.85 0.79 -7.81
N ASP A 164 12.82 0.91 -8.64
CA ASP A 164 11.67 1.80 -8.40
C ASP A 164 10.41 1.03 -7.99
N CYS A 165 10.57 -0.12 -7.33
CA CYS A 165 9.47 -1.01 -7.01
C CYS A 165 9.54 -1.57 -5.59
N LYS A 166 8.37 -1.89 -5.05
CA LYS A 166 8.14 -2.64 -3.83
C LYS A 166 7.32 -3.88 -4.15
N THR A 167 7.63 -4.98 -3.47
CA THR A 167 6.99 -6.26 -3.72
C THR A 167 6.34 -6.78 -2.46
N ILE A 168 5.07 -7.15 -2.57
CA ILE A 168 4.28 -7.82 -1.55
C ILE A 168 4.12 -9.27 -1.97
N THR A 169 4.47 -10.20 -1.09
CA THR A 169 4.27 -11.63 -1.31
C THR A 169 3.28 -12.15 -0.28
N ILE A 170 2.18 -12.74 -0.76
CA ILE A 170 1.13 -13.32 0.06
C ILE A 170 1.19 -14.83 -0.12
N HIS A 171 1.27 -15.57 0.98
CA HIS A 171 1.34 -17.03 0.98
C HIS A 171 0.01 -17.66 1.38
N THR A 172 -0.27 -18.87 0.91
CA THR A 172 -1.46 -19.64 1.36
C THR A 172 -1.44 -19.99 2.85
N SER A 173 -0.31 -19.82 3.54
CA SER A 173 -0.20 -19.88 5.00
C SER A 173 -0.73 -18.65 5.73
N GLY A 174 -1.19 -17.62 5.01
CA GLY A 174 -1.60 -16.33 5.58
C GLY A 174 -0.44 -15.37 5.88
N LYS A 175 0.81 -15.76 5.58
CA LYS A 175 1.97 -14.89 5.71
C LYS A 175 1.97 -13.81 4.62
N ILE A 176 2.25 -12.57 5.01
CA ILE A 176 2.41 -11.42 4.11
C ILE A 176 3.79 -10.82 4.33
N ASP A 177 4.65 -10.88 3.32
CA ASP A 177 5.99 -10.30 3.31
C ASP A 177 6.06 -9.07 2.42
N VAL A 178 6.85 -8.07 2.81
CA VAL A 178 7.08 -6.83 2.05
C VAL A 178 8.59 -6.66 1.83
N GLN A 179 8.99 -6.38 0.58
CA GLN A 179 10.38 -6.15 0.17
C GLN A 179 10.50 -4.82 -0.56
#